data_AF-A0A3B6AXP7-F1
#
_entry.id   AF-A0A3B6AXP7-F1
#
_cell.length_a   1.000
_cell.length_b   1.000
_cell.length_c   1.000
_cell.angle_alpha   90.00
_cell.angle_beta   90.00
_cell.angle_gamma   90.00
#
_symmetry.space_group_name_H-M   'P 1'
#
loop_
_entity.id
_entity.type
_entity.pdbx_description
1 polymer ?
#
loop_
_entity_poly.entity_id
_entity_poly.type
_entity_poly.pdbx_seq_one_letter_code
_entity_poly.pdbx_strand_id
1 'polypeptide(L)'
;MAATCRLAAPLGLAPLPRRCAGVKSVALSIGTTKIATRTRSVAVRAGDGPAETPEILKAAQDAWAKVEDKYAVATIGVAGLVALWTAVGALKSIDKLPILPGVLELVGIGYTGWFTYRNLIFQPDREALISNIKSTYNEITGSSS
;
A
#
# COMPACT_ATOMS: atom_id res chain seq x y z
N MET A 1 16.52 58.08 47.26
CA MET A 1 15.54 57.11 47.81
C MET A 1 16.30 56.10 48.64
N ALA A 2 15.85 55.88 49.87
CA ALA A 2 16.63 55.43 51.02
C ALA A 2 16.82 53.91 51.14
N ALA A 3 17.82 53.54 51.92
CA ALA A 3 18.17 52.18 52.33
C ALA A 3 17.45 51.76 53.64
N THR A 4 17.56 50.46 53.95
CA THR A 4 17.28 49.74 55.24
C THR A 4 15.78 49.43 55.52
N CYS A 5 15.32 48.30 56.05
CA CYS A 5 15.77 47.39 57.13
C CYS A 5 15.10 45.98 56.96
N ARG A 6 15.80 44.85 57.20
CA ARG A 6 15.83 43.96 58.41
C ARG A 6 14.53 43.26 58.85
N LEU A 7 14.55 41.91 58.89
CA LEU A 7 14.09 41.00 59.98
C LEU A 7 14.36 39.53 59.55
N ALA A 8 15.30 38.80 60.16
CA ALA A 8 15.16 37.89 61.32
C ALA A 8 15.08 36.40 60.92
N ALA A 9 15.93 35.60 61.56
CA ALA A 9 16.19 34.17 61.38
C ALA A 9 15.18 33.28 62.16
N PRO A 10 15.50 32.03 62.55
CA PRO A 10 15.93 30.83 61.81
C PRO A 10 14.87 29.70 62.03
N LEU A 11 15.08 28.47 61.55
CA LEU A 11 14.77 27.21 62.28
C LEU A 11 15.12 26.01 61.40
N GLY A 12 15.89 25.09 61.97
CA GLY A 12 16.61 24.05 61.24
C GLY A 12 15.75 22.90 60.72
N LEU A 13 16.22 22.31 59.63
CA LEU A 13 16.08 20.88 59.38
C LEU A 13 17.45 20.34 58.95
N ALA A 14 17.92 19.35 59.70
CA ALA A 14 19.10 18.55 59.42
C ALA A 14 18.94 17.78 58.09
N PRO A 15 20.06 17.34 57.47
CA PRO A 15 20.07 16.82 56.11
C PRO A 15 19.65 15.34 56.06
N LEU A 16 18.75 14.98 55.16
CA LEU A 16 18.59 13.59 54.74
C LEU A 16 19.68 13.25 53.70
N PRO A 17 20.44 12.15 53.86
CA PRO A 17 21.43 11.74 52.88
C PRO A 17 20.72 11.32 51.59
N ARG A 18 20.86 12.14 50.55
CA ARG A 18 20.50 11.77 49.17
C ARG A 18 21.46 10.67 48.73
N ARG A 19 20.97 9.44 48.82
CA ARG A 19 21.61 8.23 48.31
C ARG A 19 21.86 8.40 46.82
N CYS A 20 23.13 8.51 46.43
CA CYS A 20 23.57 8.44 45.04
C CYS A 20 23.23 7.04 44.50
N ALA A 21 22.24 6.96 43.61
CA ALA A 21 22.09 5.83 42.71
C ALA A 21 22.29 6.39 41.30
N GLY A 22 23.49 6.17 40.76
CA GLY A 22 23.82 6.52 39.39
C GLY A 22 22.94 5.72 38.44
N VAL A 23 21.95 6.37 37.84
CA VAL A 23 21.26 5.86 36.67
C VAL A 23 22.25 5.98 35.50
N LYS A 24 22.76 4.85 35.03
CA LYS A 24 23.44 4.79 33.74
C LYS A 24 22.38 4.99 32.67
N SER A 25 22.35 6.17 32.07
CA SER A 25 21.57 6.45 30.86
C SER A 25 22.12 5.60 29.73
N VAL A 26 21.36 4.61 29.26
CA VAL A 26 21.65 3.90 28.02
C VAL A 26 21.10 4.77 26.89
N ALA A 27 21.99 5.50 26.22
CA ALA A 27 21.66 6.22 25.00
C ALA A 27 21.50 5.21 23.85
N LEU A 28 20.26 4.98 23.41
CA LEU A 28 19.99 4.24 22.18
C LEU A 28 20.25 5.18 20.99
N SER A 29 21.40 5.01 20.35
CA SER A 29 21.72 5.61 19.06
C SER A 29 20.81 5.00 17.99
N ILE A 30 19.74 5.69 17.62
CA ILE A 30 18.97 5.38 16.41
C ILE A 30 19.79 5.93 15.24
N GLY A 31 20.65 5.06 14.70
CA GLY A 31 21.38 5.36 13.47
C GLY A 31 20.37 5.63 12.35
N THR A 32 20.39 6.85 11.82
CA THR A 32 19.64 7.21 10.61
C THR A 32 20.18 6.41 9.44
N THR A 33 19.55 5.28 9.13
CA THR A 33 19.75 4.60 7.85
C THR A 33 19.10 5.45 6.78
N LYS A 34 19.92 6.23 6.07
CA LYS A 34 19.48 6.85 4.82
C LYS A 34 19.12 5.72 3.86
N ILE A 35 17.82 5.51 3.66
CA ILE A 35 17.31 4.68 2.58
C ILE A 35 17.68 5.39 1.29
N ALA A 36 18.80 4.97 0.70
CA ALA A 36 19.18 5.35 -0.63
C ALA A 36 18.12 4.75 -1.57
N THR A 37 17.16 5.57 -1.98
CA THR A 37 16.19 5.26 -3.04
C THR A 37 16.98 4.94 -4.29
N ARG A 38 17.28 3.66 -4.49
CA ARG A 38 17.84 3.15 -5.74
C ARG A 38 16.69 3.07 -6.72
N THR A 39 16.41 4.20 -7.38
CA THR A 39 15.52 4.24 -8.53
C THR A 39 16.15 3.34 -9.60
N ARG A 40 15.63 2.12 -9.73
CA ARG A 40 15.89 1.30 -10.91
C ARG A 40 15.13 1.99 -12.04
N SER A 41 15.83 2.80 -12.83
CA SER A 41 15.36 3.20 -14.14
C SER A 41 15.22 1.92 -14.97
N VAL A 42 13.98 1.49 -15.16
CA VAL A 42 13.66 0.55 -16.23
C VAL A 42 13.86 1.34 -17.50
N ALA A 43 15.03 1.15 -18.13
CA ALA A 43 15.21 1.54 -19.51
C ALA A 43 14.25 0.66 -20.32
N VAL A 44 13.07 1.20 -20.61
CA VAL A 44 12.26 0.72 -21.72
C VAL A 44 13.14 0.96 -22.93
N ARG A 45 13.81 -0.10 -23.40
CA ARG A 45 14.25 -0.15 -24.78
C ARG A 45 12.96 -0.07 -25.59
N ALA A 46 12.63 1.15 -26.02
CA ALA A 46 11.86 1.31 -27.24
C ALA A 46 12.72 0.63 -28.31
N GLY A 47 12.38 -0.62 -28.60
CA GLY A 47 12.89 -1.30 -29.78
C GLY A 47 12.44 -0.47 -30.96
N ASP A 48 13.41 0.20 -31.56
CA ASP A 48 13.45 0.80 -32.88
C ASP A 48 12.31 1.72 -33.35
N GLY A 49 12.67 2.59 -34.28
CA GLY A 49 11.80 3.63 -34.81
C GLY A 49 10.68 3.10 -35.74
N PRO A 50 10.06 4.00 -36.53
CA PRO A 50 8.77 3.81 -37.20
C PRO A 50 8.79 2.89 -38.44
N ALA A 51 9.59 1.82 -38.44
CA ALA A 51 9.72 0.87 -39.55
C ALA A 51 8.97 -0.47 -39.34
N GLU A 52 8.54 -0.80 -38.11
CA GLU A 52 7.80 -2.03 -37.76
C GLU A 52 6.28 -1.77 -37.55
N THR A 53 5.86 -0.51 -37.69
CA THR A 53 4.45 -0.08 -37.58
C THR A 53 3.51 -0.72 -38.60
N PRO A 54 3.87 -1.00 -39.88
CA PRO A 54 2.91 -1.60 -40.81
C PRO A 54 2.59 -3.05 -40.47
N GLU A 55 3.53 -3.83 -39.93
CA GLU A 55 3.31 -5.25 -39.63
C GLU A 55 2.46 -5.45 -38.35
N ILE A 56 2.70 -4.67 -37.30
CA ILE A 56 1.91 -4.73 -36.05
C ILE A 56 0.47 -4.25 -36.31
N LEU A 57 0.31 -3.21 -37.12
CA LEU A 57 -1.02 -2.74 -37.52
C LEU A 57 -1.74 -3.76 -38.41
N LYS A 58 -1.03 -4.47 -39.28
CA LYS A 58 -1.60 -5.56 -40.10
C LYS A 58 -2.00 -6.76 -39.25
N ALA A 59 -1.15 -7.19 -38.31
CA ALA A 59 -1.47 -8.27 -37.38
C ALA A 59 -2.66 -7.91 -36.47
N ALA A 60 -2.71 -6.67 -35.99
CA ALA A 60 -3.86 -6.17 -35.25
C ALA A 60 -5.11 -6.14 -36.15
N GLN A 61 -5.02 -5.63 -37.36
CA GLN A 61 -6.13 -5.56 -38.30
C GLN A 61 -6.66 -6.95 -38.67
N ASP A 62 -5.77 -7.94 -38.84
CA ASP A 62 -6.15 -9.34 -39.08
C ASP A 62 -6.80 -9.96 -37.83
N ALA A 63 -6.29 -9.68 -36.63
CA ALA A 63 -6.89 -10.12 -35.39
C ALA A 63 -8.27 -9.49 -35.17
N TRP A 64 -8.42 -8.18 -35.43
CA TRP A 64 -9.69 -7.47 -35.39
C TRP A 64 -10.65 -7.93 -36.49
N ALA A 65 -10.14 -8.31 -37.66
CA ALA A 65 -10.95 -8.84 -38.76
C ALA A 65 -11.49 -10.24 -38.46
N LYS A 66 -10.71 -11.08 -37.76
CA LYS A 66 -11.12 -12.41 -37.28
C LYS A 66 -12.14 -12.37 -36.14
N VAL A 67 -12.26 -11.25 -35.42
CA VAL A 67 -13.33 -11.08 -34.43
C VAL A 67 -14.65 -10.97 -35.18
N GLU A 68 -15.55 -11.94 -34.95
CA GLU A 68 -16.87 -12.01 -35.55
C GLU A 68 -17.80 -10.94 -34.94
N ASP A 69 -17.73 -10.75 -33.61
CA ASP A 69 -18.56 -9.79 -32.87
C ASP A 69 -17.81 -8.48 -32.55
N LYS A 70 -17.38 -7.77 -33.59
CA LYS A 70 -16.68 -6.48 -33.44
C LYS A 70 -17.44 -5.48 -32.58
N TYR A 71 -18.77 -5.45 -32.71
CA TYR A 71 -19.63 -4.57 -31.91
C TYR A 71 -19.66 -4.99 -30.43
N ALA A 72 -19.73 -6.28 -30.11
CA ALA A 72 -19.70 -6.74 -28.72
C ALA A 72 -18.35 -6.38 -28.08
N VAL A 73 -17.23 -6.65 -28.75
CA VAL A 73 -15.90 -6.29 -28.25
C VAL A 73 -15.74 -4.78 -28.12
N ALA A 74 -16.23 -4.00 -29.09
CA ALA A 74 -16.18 -2.54 -29.03
C ALA A 74 -17.03 -1.99 -27.88
N THR A 75 -18.25 -2.50 -27.68
CA THR A 75 -19.12 -2.05 -26.58
C THR A 75 -18.55 -2.42 -25.22
N ILE A 76 -17.96 -3.61 -25.05
CA ILE A 76 -17.24 -3.99 -23.82
C ILE A 76 -16.02 -3.10 -23.61
N GLY A 77 -15.28 -2.78 -24.68
CA GLY A 77 -14.14 -1.87 -24.63
C GLY A 77 -14.53 -0.46 -24.19
N VAL A 78 -15.60 0.10 -24.77
CA VAL A 78 -16.15 1.42 -24.39
C VAL A 78 -16.71 1.37 -22.97
N ALA A 79 -17.47 0.34 -22.61
CA ALA A 79 -18.00 0.17 -21.27
C ALA A 79 -16.86 0.06 -20.24
N GLY A 80 -15.79 -0.65 -20.55
CA GLY A 80 -14.59 -0.74 -19.72
C GLY A 80 -13.90 0.62 -19.56
N LEU A 81 -13.80 1.41 -20.63
CA LEU A 81 -13.22 2.75 -20.60
C LEU A 81 -14.07 3.71 -19.75
N VAL A 82 -15.39 3.70 -19.94
CA VAL A 82 -16.32 4.50 -19.15
C VAL A 82 -16.28 4.07 -17.70
N ALA A 83 -16.33 2.77 -17.41
CA ALA A 83 -16.21 2.24 -16.06
C ALA A 83 -14.90 2.67 -15.39
N LEU A 84 -13.78 2.63 -16.11
CA LEU A 84 -12.49 3.10 -15.61
C LEU A 84 -12.50 4.61 -15.36
N TRP A 85 -13.06 5.42 -16.28
CA TRP A 85 -13.16 6.86 -16.12
C TRP A 85 -14.03 7.23 -14.92
N THR A 86 -15.18 6.57 -14.76
CA THR A 86 -16.08 6.74 -13.63
C THR A 86 -15.42 6.29 -12.33
N ALA A 87 -14.71 5.16 -12.31
CA ALA A 87 -13.99 4.69 -11.13
C ALA A 87 -12.91 5.70 -10.70
N VAL A 88 -12.12 6.22 -11.65
CA VAL A 88 -11.12 7.26 -11.37
C VAL A 88 -11.76 8.57 -10.89
N GLY A 89 -12.90 8.97 -11.47
CA GLY A 89 -13.67 10.14 -11.03
C GLY A 89 -14.27 9.97 -9.63
N ALA A 90 -14.76 8.77 -9.32
CA ALA A 90 -15.28 8.42 -7.99
C ALA A 90 -14.16 8.47 -6.95
N LEU A 91 -13.01 7.85 -7.21
CA LEU A 91 -11.83 7.91 -6.33
C LEU A 91 -11.38 9.36 -6.07
N LYS A 92 -11.32 10.19 -7.11
CA LYS A 92 -11.01 11.62 -6.97
C LYS A 92 -12.00 12.40 -6.11
N SER A 93 -13.27 12.00 -6.12
CA SER A 93 -14.32 12.62 -5.30
C SER A 93 -14.26 12.11 -3.86
N ILE A 94 -13.92 10.83 -3.69
CA ILE A 94 -13.72 10.14 -2.41
C ILE A 94 -12.50 10.70 -1.66
N ASP A 95 -11.41 11.00 -2.36
CA ASP A 95 -10.20 11.62 -1.79
C ASP A 95 -10.45 13.03 -1.21
N LYS A 96 -11.61 13.63 -1.51
CA LYS A 96 -12.06 14.92 -0.93
C LYS A 96 -12.85 14.76 0.36
N LEU A 97 -13.25 13.54 0.73
CA LEU A 97 -13.83 13.27 2.05
C LEU A 97 -12.69 12.94 3.03
N PRO A 98 -12.48 13.75 4.08
CA PRO A 98 -11.30 13.66 4.95
C PRO A 98 -11.18 12.35 5.77
N ILE A 99 -12.19 11.48 5.75
CA ILE A 99 -12.24 10.26 6.59
C ILE A 99 -12.10 8.97 5.75
N LEU A 100 -12.61 8.98 4.52
CA LEU A 100 -12.63 7.78 3.66
C LEU A 100 -11.24 7.23 3.28
N PRO A 101 -10.21 8.04 2.95
CA PRO A 101 -8.90 7.50 2.60
C PRO A 101 -8.26 6.75 3.77
N GLY A 102 -8.41 7.24 5.00
CA GLY A 102 -7.91 6.54 6.19
C GLY A 102 -8.68 5.26 6.53
N VAL A 103 -10.00 5.23 6.29
CA VAL A 103 -10.81 4.03 6.52
C VAL A 103 -10.49 2.94 5.49
N LEU A 104 -10.35 3.28 4.22
CA LEU A 104 -9.99 2.32 3.17
C LEU A 104 -8.57 1.75 3.37
N GLU A 105 -7.63 2.57 3.86
CA GLU A 105 -6.29 2.10 4.25
C GLU A 105 -6.34 1.13 5.44
N LEU A 106 -7.10 1.47 6.48
CA LEU A 106 -7.28 0.58 7.63
C LEU A 106 -7.98 -0.73 7.25
N VAL A 107 -8.98 -0.67 6.38
CA VAL A 107 -9.66 -1.86 5.85
C VAL A 107 -8.69 -2.69 5.01
N GLY A 108 -7.88 -2.07 4.15
CA GLY A 108 -6.89 -2.77 3.33
C GLY A 108 -5.84 -3.49 4.16
N ILE A 109 -5.24 -2.80 5.13
CA ILE A 109 -4.26 -3.40 6.05
C ILE A 109 -4.91 -4.44 6.96
N GLY A 110 -6.08 -4.14 7.51
CA GLY A 110 -6.83 -5.05 8.38
C GLY A 110 -7.23 -6.34 7.67
N TYR A 111 -7.75 -6.23 6.45
CA TYR A 111 -8.11 -7.39 5.64
C TYR A 111 -6.88 -8.17 5.21
N THR A 112 -5.79 -7.51 4.79
CA THR A 112 -4.54 -8.19 4.42
C THR A 112 -3.95 -8.95 5.60
N GLY A 113 -3.92 -8.34 6.78
CA GLY A 113 -3.47 -8.98 8.02
C GLY A 113 -4.35 -10.17 8.42
N TRP A 114 -5.67 -9.98 8.41
CA TRP A 114 -6.64 -11.05 8.73
C TRP A 114 -6.59 -12.21 7.73
N PHE A 115 -6.54 -11.91 6.43
CA PHE A 115 -6.45 -12.91 5.37
C PHE A 115 -5.16 -13.72 5.47
N THR A 116 -4.03 -13.05 5.70
CA THR A 116 -2.74 -13.71 5.88
C THR A 116 -2.75 -14.59 7.13
N TYR A 117 -3.28 -14.08 8.25
CA TYR A 117 -3.39 -14.85 9.49
C TYR A 117 -4.30 -16.06 9.34
N ARG A 118 -5.45 -15.90 8.68
CA ARG A 118 -6.46 -16.94 8.54
C ARG A 118 -6.10 -17.99 7.49
N ASN A 119 -5.50 -17.60 6.37
CA ASN A 119 -5.36 -18.50 5.22
C ASN A 119 -3.90 -18.93 4.94
N LEU A 120 -2.89 -18.21 5.42
CA LEU A 120 -1.48 -18.49 5.09
C LEU A 120 -0.67 -19.03 6.28
N ILE A 121 -1.01 -18.69 7.53
CA ILE A 121 -0.24 -19.12 8.71
C ILE A 121 -0.48 -20.59 9.06
N PHE A 122 -1.71 -21.08 8.90
CA PHE A 122 -2.09 -22.41 9.32
C PHE A 122 -2.07 -23.42 8.17
N GLN A 123 -1.54 -24.60 8.49
CA GLN A 123 -1.43 -25.72 7.57
C GLN A 123 -2.76 -26.19 6.94
N PRO A 124 -3.84 -26.37 7.72
CA PRO A 124 -5.12 -26.79 7.13
C PRO A 124 -5.74 -25.69 6.25
N ASP A 125 -5.57 -24.42 6.62
CA ASP A 125 -6.22 -23.31 5.92
C ASP A 125 -5.59 -23.03 4.54
N ARG A 126 -4.27 -23.20 4.39
CA ARG A 126 -3.60 -23.05 3.07
C ARG A 126 -4.05 -24.13 2.08
N GLU A 127 -4.32 -25.35 2.55
CA GLU A 127 -4.74 -26.49 1.71
C GLU A 127 -6.19 -26.31 1.27
N ALA A 128 -7.05 -25.83 2.18
CA ALA A 128 -8.40 -25.42 1.85
C ALA A 128 -8.42 -24.28 0.82
N LEU A 129 -7.55 -23.27 0.98
CA LEU A 129 -7.45 -22.15 0.03
C LEU A 129 -7.02 -22.63 -1.37
N ILE A 130 -5.98 -23.45 -1.45
CA ILE A 130 -5.49 -23.99 -2.72
C ILE A 130 -6.56 -24.86 -3.39
N SER A 131 -7.28 -25.68 -2.62
CA SER A 131 -8.38 -26.50 -3.12
C SER A 131 -9.49 -25.63 -3.72
N ASN A 132 -9.92 -24.60 -3.00
CA ASN A 132 -10.96 -23.67 -3.47
C ASN A 132 -10.54 -22.94 -4.75
N ILE A 133 -9.27 -22.49 -4.85
CA ILE A 133 -8.73 -21.85 -6.04
C ILE A 133 -8.72 -22.83 -7.23
N LYS A 134 -8.26 -24.07 -7.02
CA LYS A 134 -8.24 -25.10 -8.07
C LYS A 134 -9.64 -25.47 -8.53
N SER A 135 -10.59 -25.63 -7.60
CA SER A 135 -11.99 -25.92 -7.93
C SER A 135 -12.59 -24.80 -8.79
N THR A 136 -12.44 -23.55 -8.36
CA THR A 136 -12.95 -22.38 -9.08
C THR A 136 -12.30 -22.26 -10.47
N TYR A 137 -10.99 -22.49 -10.55
CA TYR A 137 -10.27 -22.46 -11.82
C TYR A 137 -10.79 -23.53 -12.78
N ASN A 138 -10.91 -24.77 -12.31
CA ASN A 138 -11.40 -25.89 -13.13
C ASN A 138 -12.85 -25.71 -13.58
N GLU A 139 -13.69 -25.06 -12.75
CA GLU A 139 -15.06 -24.71 -13.10
C GLU A 139 -15.12 -23.67 -14.22
N ILE A 140 -14.25 -22.65 -14.18
CA ILE A 140 -14.17 -21.61 -15.22
C ILE A 140 -13.54 -22.16 -16.52
N THR A 141 -12.51 -23.00 -16.42
CA THR A 141 -11.84 -23.58 -17.60
C THR A 141 -12.52 -24.83 -18.13
N GLY A 142 -13.59 -25.31 -17.48
CA GLY A 142 -14.32 -26.52 -17.87
C GLY A 142 -13.49 -27.81 -17.74
N SER A 143 -12.41 -27.79 -16.97
CA SER A 143 -11.50 -28.94 -16.79
C SER A 143 -12.01 -29.97 -15.77
N SER A 144 -13.25 -29.82 -15.29
CA SER A 144 -13.93 -30.72 -14.35
C SER A 144 -14.84 -31.76 -15.03
N SER A 145 -14.59 -32.09 -16.31
CA SER A 145 -15.25 -33.19 -17.03
C SER A 145 -14.31 -34.36 -17.26
#